data_AF-A0AAJ0C2R3-F1
#
_entry.id   AF-A0AAJ0C2R3-F1
#
_cell.length_a   1.000
_cell.length_b   1.000
_cell.length_c   1.000
_cell.angle_alpha   90.00
_cell.angle_beta   90.00
_cell.angle_gamma   90.00
#
_symmetry.space_group_name_H-M   'P 1'
#
loop_
_entity.id
_entity.type
_entity.pdbx_description
1 polymer ?
#
loop_
_entity_poly.entity_id
_entity_poly.type
_entity_poly.pdbx_seq_one_letter_code
_entity_poly.pdbx_strand_id
1 'polypeptide(L)'
;MASQERTMPFIKNLAASDRKTRTSALNSLRTFLSARQTASALTPLDTLKLWKGLFYALWMCDRAVPQQGLCADLAGLVHVLPPAAVVPWLRGFWATMAREWSSIDVLRLDKFLLLVRRVLGESLLWMKVREEEEGGDEKKKGKKKAGRKEGGGGGGSRWNAERVEGIIGLLAEWPFVLEDDSRLAQEDEPEEEEEEDEEMGTGTDGKKKKDSLSPRYVPVGLKLHVLDIWVDEAERVGLFPDDDDNDEARDIVRRITELVETLQRCTMSTAVRIRSRQSLVDDRLPSSGQSGQEDEDSD
;
A
#
# COMPACT_ATOMS: atom_id res chain seq x y z
N MET A 1 -17.27 -16.13 -18.75
CA MET A 1 -17.80 -14.77 -19.00
C MET A 1 -16.62 -13.92 -19.45
N ALA A 2 -16.51 -13.62 -20.74
CA ALA A 2 -15.39 -12.84 -21.27
C ALA A 2 -15.33 -11.46 -20.58
N SER A 3 -14.20 -11.16 -19.94
CA SER A 3 -13.93 -9.87 -19.33
C SER A 3 -14.01 -8.78 -20.40
N GLN A 4 -15.11 -8.01 -20.44
CA GLN A 4 -15.20 -6.83 -21.30
C GLN A 4 -14.03 -5.90 -20.96
N GLU A 5 -13.11 -5.70 -21.90
CA GLU A 5 -11.99 -4.80 -21.72
C GLU A 5 -12.50 -3.36 -21.56
N ARG A 6 -12.39 -2.81 -20.36
CA ARG A 6 -12.70 -1.42 -20.12
C ARG A 6 -11.65 -0.54 -20.78
N THR A 7 -12.09 0.28 -21.73
CA THR A 7 -11.21 1.21 -22.41
C THR A 7 -10.88 2.38 -21.46
N MET A 8 -9.64 2.43 -20.99
CA MET A 8 -9.10 3.52 -20.16
C MET A 8 -8.09 4.33 -20.98
N PRO A 9 -8.54 5.24 -21.87
CA PRO A 9 -7.68 5.89 -22.87
C PRO A 9 -6.59 6.77 -22.24
N PHE A 10 -6.81 7.27 -21.02
CA PHE A 10 -5.84 8.11 -20.31
C PHE A 10 -4.61 7.35 -19.81
N ILE A 11 -4.62 6.01 -19.74
CA ILE A 11 -3.47 5.23 -19.23
C ILE A 11 -2.21 5.47 -20.06
N LYS A 12 -2.35 5.49 -21.40
CA LYS A 12 -1.22 5.76 -22.29
C LYS A 12 -0.65 7.17 -22.08
N ASN A 13 -1.50 8.12 -21.71
CA ASN A 13 -1.13 9.51 -21.47
C ASN A 13 -0.42 9.70 -20.11
N LEU A 14 -0.54 8.77 -19.16
CA LEU A 14 0.22 8.79 -17.90
C LEU A 14 1.72 8.61 -18.15
N ALA A 15 2.10 7.86 -19.18
CA ALA A 15 3.49 7.63 -19.58
C ALA A 15 3.98 8.62 -20.66
N ALA A 16 3.19 9.66 -21.00
CA ALA A 16 3.59 10.63 -22.02
C ALA A 16 4.83 11.42 -21.59
N SER A 17 5.69 11.81 -22.55
CA SER A 17 6.88 12.63 -22.29
C SER A 17 6.54 14.05 -21.83
N ASP A 18 5.45 14.62 -22.34
CA ASP A 18 4.97 15.95 -21.97
C ASP A 18 4.31 15.97 -20.58
N ARG A 19 4.78 16.87 -19.72
CA ARG A 19 4.29 17.04 -18.34
C ARG A 19 2.81 17.45 -18.31
N LYS A 20 2.37 18.33 -19.21
CA LYS A 20 0.97 18.80 -19.20
C LYS A 20 0.01 17.66 -19.52
N THR A 21 0.38 16.83 -20.49
CA THR A 21 -0.35 15.61 -20.86
C THR A 21 -0.46 14.64 -19.68
N ARG A 22 0.64 14.36 -18.96
CA ARG A 22 0.60 13.51 -17.75
C ARG A 22 -0.29 14.09 -16.65
N THR A 23 -0.18 15.40 -16.41
CA THR A 23 -0.98 16.09 -15.38
C THR A 23 -2.47 16.02 -15.69
N SER A 24 -2.86 16.24 -16.96
CA SER A 24 -4.24 16.09 -17.41
C SER A 24 -4.75 14.64 -17.28
N ALA A 25 -3.89 13.65 -17.59
CA ALA A 25 -4.21 12.24 -17.43
C ALA A 25 -4.41 11.86 -15.94
N LEU A 26 -3.61 12.39 -15.02
CA LEU A 26 -3.78 12.19 -13.57
C LEU A 26 -5.09 12.80 -13.06
N ASN A 27 -5.47 13.98 -13.53
CA ASN A 27 -6.76 14.59 -13.18
C ASN A 27 -7.95 13.76 -13.70
N SER A 28 -7.82 13.23 -14.92
CA SER A 28 -8.80 12.30 -15.50
C SER A 28 -8.91 11.02 -14.67
N LEU A 29 -7.78 10.47 -14.24
CA LEU A 29 -7.73 9.30 -13.37
C LEU A 29 -8.41 9.58 -12.03
N ARG A 30 -8.11 10.71 -11.38
CA ARG A 30 -8.73 11.08 -10.09
C ARG A 30 -10.25 11.15 -10.21
N THR A 31 -10.74 11.77 -11.29
CA THR A 31 -12.18 11.83 -11.59
C THR A 31 -12.76 10.43 -11.80
N PHE A 32 -12.08 9.58 -12.58
CA PHE A 32 -12.47 8.21 -12.84
C PHE A 32 -12.55 7.34 -11.57
N LEU A 33 -11.56 7.47 -10.67
CA LEU A 33 -11.51 6.74 -9.40
C LEU A 33 -12.54 7.23 -8.37
N SER A 34 -12.95 8.50 -8.44
CA SER A 34 -14.00 9.04 -7.56
C SER A 34 -15.40 8.51 -7.89
N ALA A 35 -15.61 8.02 -9.12
CA ALA A 35 -16.89 7.48 -9.54
C ALA A 35 -17.10 6.08 -8.93
N ARG A 36 -17.93 6.01 -7.86
CA ARG A 36 -18.14 4.80 -7.05
C ARG A 36 -18.46 3.56 -7.87
N GLN A 37 -19.36 3.64 -8.85
CA GLN A 37 -19.77 2.50 -9.67
C GLN A 37 -18.62 1.97 -10.52
N THR A 38 -17.79 2.87 -11.03
CA THR A 38 -16.64 2.53 -11.87
C THR A 38 -15.51 1.94 -11.05
N ALA A 39 -15.14 2.59 -9.95
CA ALA A 39 -14.02 2.19 -9.10
C ALA A 39 -14.30 0.88 -8.34
N SER A 40 -15.53 0.68 -7.84
CA SER A 40 -15.88 -0.56 -7.12
C SER A 40 -15.91 -1.80 -8.02
N ALA A 41 -16.00 -1.59 -9.34
CA ALA A 41 -16.04 -2.68 -10.29
C ALA A 41 -14.69 -2.91 -10.98
N LEU A 42 -13.60 -2.25 -10.54
CA LEU A 42 -12.26 -2.44 -11.10
C LEU A 42 -11.79 -3.87 -10.90
N THR A 43 -11.36 -4.50 -11.98
CA THR A 43 -10.74 -5.83 -11.91
C THR A 43 -9.30 -5.74 -11.41
N PRO A 44 -8.69 -6.84 -10.94
CA PRO A 44 -7.27 -6.89 -10.65
C PRO A 44 -6.41 -6.46 -11.86
N LEU A 45 -6.81 -6.90 -13.07
CA LEU A 45 -6.16 -6.51 -14.32
C LEU A 45 -6.21 -5.00 -14.58
N ASP A 46 -7.38 -4.37 -14.38
CA ASP A 46 -7.52 -2.92 -14.56
C ASP A 46 -6.60 -2.16 -13.61
N THR A 47 -6.56 -2.60 -12.36
CA THR A 47 -5.73 -2.01 -11.31
C THR A 47 -4.24 -2.12 -11.64
N LEU A 48 -3.79 -3.27 -12.16
CA LEU A 48 -2.41 -3.47 -12.61
C LEU A 48 -2.07 -2.61 -13.83
N LYS A 49 -2.99 -2.46 -14.79
CA LYS A 49 -2.81 -1.56 -15.96
C LYS A 49 -2.67 -0.10 -15.49
N LEU A 50 -3.49 0.32 -14.53
CA LEU A 50 -3.46 1.66 -13.95
C LEU A 50 -2.16 1.94 -13.21
N TRP A 51 -1.76 1.07 -12.27
CA TRP A 51 -0.53 1.23 -11.53
C TRP A 51 0.72 1.15 -12.39
N LYS A 52 0.73 0.35 -13.47
CA LYS A 52 1.81 0.39 -14.47
C LYS A 52 1.91 1.77 -15.13
N GLY A 53 0.78 2.39 -15.49
CA GLY A 53 0.75 3.76 -16.00
C GLY A 53 1.28 4.78 -15.00
N LEU A 54 0.89 4.68 -13.73
CA LEU A 54 1.34 5.54 -12.64
C LEU A 54 2.84 5.37 -12.33
N PHE A 55 3.34 4.14 -12.37
CA PHE A 55 4.75 3.82 -12.23
C PHE A 55 5.57 4.56 -13.28
N TYR A 56 5.16 4.50 -14.56
CA TYR A 56 5.86 5.22 -15.62
C TYR A 56 5.66 6.74 -15.58
N ALA A 57 4.55 7.23 -15.02
CA ALA A 57 4.38 8.66 -14.76
C ALA A 57 5.47 9.19 -13.80
N LEU A 58 5.77 8.44 -12.73
CA LEU A 58 6.86 8.76 -11.81
C LEU A 58 8.23 8.49 -12.43
N TRP A 59 8.37 7.43 -13.21
CA TRP A 59 9.60 7.12 -13.96
C TRP A 59 10.06 8.30 -14.82
N MET A 60 9.13 8.95 -15.52
CA MET A 60 9.39 10.12 -16.40
C MET A 60 9.46 11.46 -15.64
N CYS A 61 9.38 11.45 -14.31
CA CYS A 61 9.50 12.64 -13.49
C CYS A 61 10.94 12.81 -12.97
N ASP A 62 11.69 13.76 -13.54
CA ASP A 62 13.13 13.93 -13.27
C ASP A 62 13.47 15.08 -12.32
N ARG A 63 12.49 15.92 -11.96
CA ARG A 63 12.71 17.08 -11.09
C ARG A 63 12.29 16.74 -9.66
N ALA A 64 13.16 17.01 -8.68
CA ALA A 64 12.96 16.65 -7.27
C ALA A 64 11.61 17.12 -6.68
N VAL A 65 11.30 18.42 -6.77
CA VAL A 65 10.03 18.95 -6.21
C VAL A 65 8.80 18.32 -6.88
N PRO A 66 8.72 18.23 -8.23
CA PRO A 66 7.67 17.47 -8.89
C PRO A 66 7.59 15.98 -8.50
N GLN A 67 8.71 15.30 -8.23
CA GLN A 67 8.68 13.91 -7.75
C GLN A 67 7.99 13.81 -6.39
N GLN A 68 8.33 14.70 -5.46
CA GLN A 68 7.70 14.73 -4.13
C GLN A 68 6.18 14.98 -4.23
N GLY A 69 5.78 15.97 -5.02
CA GLY A 69 4.37 16.27 -5.28
C GLY A 69 3.64 15.08 -5.91
N LEU A 70 4.24 14.46 -6.93
CA LEU A 70 3.64 13.30 -7.58
C LEU A 70 3.52 12.11 -6.62
N CYS A 71 4.52 11.80 -5.80
CA CYS A 71 4.42 10.73 -4.80
C CYS A 71 3.27 10.97 -3.81
N ALA A 72 3.07 12.22 -3.38
CA ALA A 72 1.95 12.60 -2.53
C ALA A 72 0.59 12.45 -3.26
N ASP A 73 0.51 12.92 -4.52
CA ASP A 73 -0.70 12.80 -5.34
C ASP A 73 -1.09 11.33 -5.56
N LEU A 74 -0.12 10.46 -5.87
CA LEU A 74 -0.34 9.03 -6.09
C LEU A 74 -0.77 8.31 -4.81
N ALA A 75 -0.11 8.59 -3.68
CA ALA A 75 -0.48 8.01 -2.39
C ALA A 75 -1.88 8.46 -1.95
N GLY A 76 -2.22 9.73 -2.16
CA GLY A 76 -3.52 10.31 -1.82
C GLY A 76 -4.70 9.79 -2.65
N LEU A 77 -4.48 9.03 -3.73
CA LEU A 77 -5.55 8.39 -4.51
C LEU A 77 -6.38 7.42 -3.66
N VAL A 78 -5.80 6.87 -2.59
CA VAL A 78 -6.49 5.96 -1.66
C VAL A 78 -7.74 6.61 -1.04
N HIS A 79 -7.71 7.92 -0.81
CA HIS A 79 -8.82 8.67 -0.18
C HIS A 79 -9.92 9.11 -1.15
N VAL A 80 -9.66 8.97 -2.45
CA VAL A 80 -10.62 9.29 -3.53
C VAL A 80 -11.47 8.08 -3.90
N LEU A 81 -10.94 6.88 -3.64
CA LEU A 81 -11.61 5.61 -3.95
C LEU A 81 -12.78 5.33 -2.99
N PRO A 82 -13.82 4.61 -3.46
CA PRO A 82 -14.80 4.03 -2.57
C PRO A 82 -14.13 2.98 -1.66
N PRO A 83 -14.55 2.81 -0.39
CA PRO A 83 -13.86 1.95 0.57
C PRO A 83 -13.60 0.51 0.08
N ALA A 84 -14.58 -0.09 -0.60
CA ALA A 84 -14.48 -1.44 -1.14
C ALA A 84 -13.39 -1.61 -2.23
N ALA A 85 -12.98 -0.53 -2.90
CA ALA A 85 -11.96 -0.56 -3.95
C ALA A 85 -10.53 -0.34 -3.42
N VAL A 86 -10.36 0.08 -2.16
CA VAL A 86 -9.06 0.46 -1.60
C VAL A 86 -8.12 -0.74 -1.48
N VAL A 87 -8.57 -1.84 -0.90
CA VAL A 87 -7.73 -3.04 -0.74
C VAL A 87 -7.30 -3.62 -2.10
N PRO A 88 -8.21 -3.82 -3.09
CA PRO A 88 -7.81 -4.20 -4.44
C PRO A 88 -6.82 -3.21 -5.09
N TRP A 89 -7.03 -1.90 -4.90
CA TRP A 89 -6.16 -0.86 -5.42
C TRP A 89 -4.73 -0.97 -4.86
N LEU A 90 -4.60 -1.12 -3.54
CA LEU A 90 -3.31 -1.27 -2.86
C LEU A 90 -2.65 -2.62 -3.16
N ARG A 91 -3.42 -3.70 -3.35
CA ARG A 91 -2.88 -4.97 -3.84
C ARG A 91 -2.21 -4.79 -5.20
N GLY A 92 -2.85 -4.05 -6.11
CA GLY A 92 -2.25 -3.73 -7.41
C GLY A 92 -1.01 -2.84 -7.33
N PHE A 93 -0.93 -1.96 -6.33
CA PHE A 93 0.29 -1.19 -6.03
C PHE A 93 1.44 -2.12 -5.67
N TRP A 94 1.26 -2.97 -4.64
CA TRP A 94 2.31 -3.88 -4.17
C TRP A 94 2.73 -4.86 -5.25
N ALA A 95 1.78 -5.40 -6.02
CA ALA A 95 2.07 -6.25 -7.17
C ALA A 95 2.91 -5.55 -8.24
N THR A 96 2.59 -4.29 -8.55
CA THR A 96 3.37 -3.50 -9.51
C THR A 96 4.77 -3.21 -8.97
N MET A 97 4.89 -2.79 -7.71
CA MET A 97 6.19 -2.50 -7.10
C MET A 97 7.06 -3.76 -7.01
N ALA A 98 6.50 -4.91 -6.61
CA ALA A 98 7.24 -6.16 -6.55
C ALA A 98 7.68 -6.65 -7.93
N ARG A 99 6.87 -6.47 -8.98
CA ARG A 99 7.27 -6.83 -10.35
C ARG A 99 8.41 -5.95 -10.87
N GLU A 100 8.33 -4.65 -10.66
CA GLU A 100 9.24 -3.68 -11.27
C GLU A 100 10.47 -3.36 -10.40
N TRP A 101 10.50 -3.74 -9.12
CA TRP A 101 11.55 -3.30 -8.18
C TRP A 101 12.98 -3.51 -8.69
N SER A 102 13.26 -4.71 -9.22
CA SER A 102 14.58 -5.09 -9.69
C SER A 102 14.99 -4.41 -11.00
N SER A 103 14.04 -3.78 -11.72
CA SER A 103 14.31 -3.02 -12.94
C SER A 103 14.63 -1.54 -12.69
N ILE A 104 14.42 -1.06 -11.46
CA ILE A 104 14.70 0.31 -11.06
C ILE A 104 16.22 0.48 -10.91
N ASP A 105 16.80 1.37 -11.72
CA ASP A 105 18.21 1.73 -11.58
C ASP A 105 18.44 2.66 -10.39
N VAL A 106 19.69 2.69 -9.90
CA VAL A 106 20.10 3.43 -8.70
C VAL A 106 19.75 4.93 -8.78
N LEU A 107 19.82 5.55 -9.97
CA LEU A 107 19.52 6.99 -10.13
C LEU A 107 18.03 7.31 -10.01
N ARG A 108 17.16 6.30 -10.12
CA ARG A 108 15.70 6.44 -9.99
C ARG A 108 15.16 5.90 -8.68
N LEU A 109 15.96 5.16 -7.92
CA LEU A 109 15.52 4.44 -6.74
C LEU A 109 14.88 5.37 -5.70
N ASP A 110 15.49 6.52 -5.40
CA ASP A 110 15.05 7.45 -4.34
C ASP A 110 13.57 7.86 -4.45
N LYS A 111 13.10 8.20 -5.66
CA LYS A 111 11.69 8.60 -5.84
C LYS A 111 10.72 7.44 -5.65
N PHE A 112 11.13 6.21 -5.97
CA PHE A 112 10.32 5.02 -5.72
C PHE A 112 10.35 4.59 -4.25
N LEU A 113 11.47 4.77 -3.55
CA LEU A 113 11.53 4.63 -2.09
C LEU A 113 10.56 5.62 -1.41
N LEU A 114 10.56 6.87 -1.87
CA LEU A 114 9.62 7.89 -1.40
C LEU A 114 8.16 7.51 -1.72
N LEU A 115 7.88 6.98 -2.91
CA LEU A 115 6.53 6.54 -3.27
C LEU A 115 6.03 5.45 -2.32
N VAL A 116 6.83 4.41 -2.07
CA VAL A 116 6.47 3.33 -1.13
C VAL A 116 6.21 3.89 0.27
N ARG A 117 7.06 4.80 0.74
CA ARG A 117 6.88 5.47 2.03
C ARG A 117 5.54 6.21 2.10
N ARG A 118 5.22 7.03 1.09
CA ARG A 118 3.96 7.78 1.04
C ARG A 118 2.74 6.87 0.93
N VAL A 119 2.78 5.84 0.09
CA VAL A 119 1.66 4.90 -0.08
C VAL A 119 1.42 4.10 1.20
N LEU A 120 2.47 3.59 1.85
CA LEU A 120 2.35 2.92 3.15
C LEU A 120 1.73 3.86 4.18
N GLY A 121 2.24 5.09 4.26
CA GLY A 121 1.74 6.09 5.18
C GLY A 121 0.27 6.46 4.97
N GLU A 122 -0.16 6.68 3.72
CA GLU A 122 -1.57 6.96 3.42
C GLU A 122 -2.47 5.73 3.64
N SER A 123 -1.94 4.52 3.47
CA SER A 123 -2.64 3.27 3.77
C SER A 123 -2.90 3.13 5.27
N LEU A 124 -1.89 3.40 6.11
CA LEU A 124 -2.04 3.38 7.57
C LEU A 124 -2.99 4.49 8.04
N LEU A 125 -2.91 5.68 7.44
CA LEU A 125 -3.81 6.79 7.76
C LEU A 125 -5.27 6.45 7.42
N TRP A 126 -5.50 5.76 6.30
CA TRP A 126 -6.83 5.36 5.85
C TRP A 126 -7.54 4.39 6.82
N MET A 127 -6.79 3.68 7.68
CA MET A 127 -7.35 2.84 8.75
C MET A 127 -8.15 3.64 9.78
N LYS A 128 -7.88 4.94 9.95
CA LYS A 128 -8.65 5.78 10.87
C LYS A 128 -10.09 5.95 10.40
N VAL A 129 -11.01 6.02 11.36
CA VAL A 129 -12.37 6.48 11.08
C VAL A 129 -12.27 7.93 10.60
N ARG A 130 -12.92 8.25 9.47
CA ARG A 130 -13.05 9.65 9.08
C ARG A 130 -14.00 10.27 10.09
N GLU A 131 -13.55 11.29 10.80
CA GLU A 131 -14.48 12.26 11.36
C GLU A 131 -15.23 12.81 10.16
N GLU A 132 -16.48 12.36 9.97
CA GLU A 132 -17.36 13.04 9.03
C GLU A 132 -17.43 14.47 9.55
N GLU A 133 -16.88 15.43 8.80
CA GLU A 133 -17.25 16.83 9.00
C GLU A 133 -18.77 16.84 8.92
N GLU A 134 -19.43 16.99 10.08
CA GLU A 134 -20.87 17.20 10.17
C GLU A 134 -21.21 18.26 9.12
N GLY A 135 -21.97 17.85 8.10
CA GLY A 135 -22.29 18.67 6.96
C GLY A 135 -22.92 19.97 7.42
N GLY A 136 -22.15 21.06 7.31
CA GLY A 136 -22.62 22.42 7.48
C GLY A 136 -23.55 22.82 6.34
N ASP A 137 -24.79 22.34 6.37
CA ASP A 137 -25.92 22.98 5.71
C ASP A 137 -27.08 23.12 6.69
N GLU A 138 -27.03 24.16 7.52
CA GLU A 138 -28.23 24.68 8.17
C GLU A 138 -28.16 26.20 8.38
N LYS A 139 -28.57 26.94 7.35
CA LYS A 139 -29.20 28.25 7.55
C LYS A 139 -30.64 28.04 8.02
N LYS A 140 -30.89 28.14 9.34
CA LYS A 140 -32.09 28.84 9.85
C LYS A 140 -32.00 29.22 11.33
N LYS A 141 -32.12 30.54 11.54
CA LYS A 141 -32.39 31.26 12.81
C LYS A 141 -33.37 30.52 13.73
N GLY A 142 -32.99 30.39 15.01
CA GLY A 142 -33.91 29.99 16.08
C GLY A 142 -33.30 30.11 17.47
N LYS A 143 -33.34 31.30 18.05
CA LYS A 143 -32.91 31.63 19.41
C LYS A 143 -33.67 30.82 20.46
N LYS A 144 -33.02 29.94 21.24
CA LYS A 144 -33.38 29.66 22.64
C LYS A 144 -32.22 29.07 23.45
N LYS A 145 -32.04 29.67 24.62
CA LYS A 145 -31.01 29.47 25.65
C LYS A 145 -31.43 28.31 26.55
N ALA A 146 -30.59 27.29 26.76
CA ALA A 146 -30.59 26.46 27.99
C ALA A 146 -29.42 25.47 28.00
N GLY A 147 -28.69 25.43 29.12
CA GLY A 147 -28.08 24.21 29.66
C GLY A 147 -26.72 23.79 29.11
N ARG A 148 -25.64 24.38 29.63
CA ARG A 148 -24.34 23.70 29.69
C ARG A 148 -24.50 22.49 30.61
N LYS A 149 -24.53 21.29 30.01
CA LYS A 149 -24.33 20.04 30.70
C LYS A 149 -23.12 19.38 30.04
N GLU A 150 -21.96 19.56 30.67
CA GLU A 150 -20.81 18.69 30.44
C GLU A 150 -21.25 17.27 30.84
N GLY A 151 -21.36 16.40 29.84
CA GLY A 151 -21.60 14.98 29.99
C GLY A 151 -20.56 14.27 29.16
N GLY A 152 -19.63 13.59 29.83
CA GLY A 152 -18.61 12.78 29.20
C GLY A 152 -19.14 11.41 28.76
N GLY A 153 -18.29 10.70 28.02
CA GLY A 153 -18.36 9.25 27.84
C GLY A 153 -19.16 8.80 26.62
N GLY A 154 -18.45 8.58 25.52
CA GLY A 154 -18.97 7.92 24.32
C GLY A 154 -17.97 7.96 23.18
N GLY A 155 -16.70 7.68 23.46
CA GLY A 155 -15.62 7.66 22.47
C GLY A 155 -15.88 6.58 21.45
N GLY A 156 -16.17 6.97 20.21
CA GLY A 156 -16.18 6.04 19.09
C GLY A 156 -14.77 5.48 18.86
N SER A 157 -14.71 4.22 18.43
CA SER A 157 -13.47 3.56 17.99
C SER A 157 -12.73 4.45 17.00
N ARG A 158 -11.45 4.75 17.27
CA ARG A 158 -10.66 5.68 16.44
C ARG A 158 -10.24 5.02 15.12
N TRP A 159 -10.24 3.70 15.09
CA TRP A 159 -9.77 2.88 13.99
C TRP A 159 -10.91 2.03 13.43
N ASN A 160 -11.03 1.96 12.10
CA ASN A 160 -12.02 1.11 11.48
C ASN A 160 -11.49 -0.32 11.33
N ALA A 161 -12.08 -1.27 12.04
CA ALA A 161 -11.62 -2.67 12.09
C ALA A 161 -11.52 -3.34 10.70
N GLU A 162 -12.49 -3.11 9.80
CA GLU A 162 -12.47 -3.68 8.43
C GLU A 162 -11.29 -3.12 7.62
N ARG A 163 -11.02 -1.81 7.78
CA ARG A 163 -9.88 -1.16 7.11
C ARG A 163 -8.55 -1.66 7.67
N VAL A 164 -8.44 -1.77 8.99
CA VAL A 164 -7.27 -2.32 9.67
C VAL A 164 -6.97 -3.72 9.17
N GLU A 165 -7.98 -4.59 9.11
CA GLU A 165 -7.83 -5.96 8.62
C GLU A 165 -7.34 -5.99 7.16
N GLY A 166 -7.94 -5.15 6.30
CA GLY A 166 -7.52 -5.03 4.91
C GLY A 166 -6.07 -4.59 4.74
N ILE A 167 -5.61 -3.60 5.53
CA ILE A 167 -4.23 -3.09 5.44
C ILE A 167 -3.23 -4.07 6.04
N ILE A 168 -3.51 -4.66 7.21
CA ILE A 168 -2.64 -5.68 7.83
C ILE A 168 -2.53 -6.91 6.93
N GLY A 169 -3.64 -7.34 6.33
CA GLY A 169 -3.64 -8.43 5.35
C GLY A 169 -2.74 -8.16 4.14
N LEU A 170 -2.72 -6.92 3.63
CA LEU A 170 -1.80 -6.53 2.56
C LEU A 170 -0.33 -6.52 2.99
N LEU A 171 -0.03 -6.11 4.23
CA LEU A 171 1.33 -6.17 4.75
C LEU A 171 1.83 -7.61 4.90
N ALA A 172 0.95 -8.52 5.35
CA ALA A 172 1.25 -9.94 5.44
C ALA A 172 1.42 -10.59 4.04
N GLU A 173 0.58 -10.22 3.07
CA GLU A 173 0.61 -10.77 1.70
C GLU A 173 1.84 -10.31 0.89
N TRP A 174 2.36 -9.12 1.16
CA TRP A 174 3.38 -8.48 0.33
C TRP A 174 4.73 -8.28 1.03
N PRO A 175 4.98 -7.17 1.76
CA PRO A 175 6.32 -6.92 2.30
C PRO A 175 6.76 -7.92 3.37
N PHE A 176 5.82 -8.53 4.12
CA PHE A 176 6.12 -9.45 5.21
C PHE A 176 5.80 -10.92 4.89
N VAL A 177 5.53 -11.24 3.63
CA VAL A 177 5.33 -12.63 3.19
C VAL A 177 6.63 -13.44 3.32
N LEU A 178 6.51 -14.71 3.68
CA LEU A 178 7.65 -15.63 3.71
C LEU A 178 8.08 -16.01 2.29
N GLU A 179 9.37 -16.31 2.10
CA GLU A 179 9.88 -16.70 0.79
C GLU A 179 9.24 -17.98 0.27
N ASP A 180 8.97 -18.96 1.14
CA ASP A 180 8.43 -20.27 0.75
C ASP A 180 6.95 -20.20 0.33
N ASP A 181 6.15 -19.34 0.97
CA ASP A 181 4.75 -19.13 0.59
C ASP A 181 4.62 -18.50 -0.81
N SER A 182 5.61 -17.70 -1.22
CA SER A 182 5.68 -17.16 -2.59
C SER A 182 6.07 -18.21 -3.64
N ARG A 183 6.67 -19.34 -3.22
CA ARG A 183 7.04 -20.46 -4.09
C ARG A 183 5.92 -21.46 -4.27
N LEU A 184 5.15 -21.76 -3.22
CA LEU A 184 4.02 -22.70 -3.30
C LEU A 184 2.93 -22.23 -4.26
N ALA A 185 2.67 -20.91 -4.32
CA ALA A 185 1.80 -20.31 -5.33
C ALA A 185 2.29 -20.49 -6.78
N GLN A 186 3.51 -20.97 -7.01
CA GLN A 186 4.06 -21.26 -8.35
C GLN A 186 3.76 -22.68 -8.83
N GLU A 187 3.45 -23.62 -7.93
CA GLU A 187 3.23 -25.04 -8.25
C GLU A 187 1.74 -25.35 -8.52
N ASP A 188 0.82 -24.52 -8.02
CA ASP A 188 -0.63 -24.74 -8.08
C ASP A 188 -1.33 -24.19 -9.34
N GLU A 189 -0.66 -23.47 -10.26
CA GLU A 189 -1.30 -23.04 -11.51
C GLU A 189 -1.27 -24.18 -12.56
N PRO A 190 -2.42 -24.74 -12.97
CA PRO A 190 -2.46 -25.80 -13.97
C PRO A 190 -1.99 -25.27 -15.33
N GLU A 191 -1.09 -26.02 -15.97
CA GLU A 191 -0.70 -25.81 -17.37
C GLU A 191 -1.93 -26.08 -18.25
N GLU A 192 -2.68 -25.03 -18.61
CA GLU A 192 -3.73 -25.13 -19.62
C GLU A 192 -3.07 -25.35 -21.00
N GLU A 193 -3.09 -26.59 -21.47
CA GLU A 193 -2.78 -26.98 -22.85
C GLU A 193 -3.89 -26.46 -23.77
N GLU A 194 -3.58 -25.54 -24.71
CA GLU A 194 -4.51 -25.19 -25.78
C GLU A 194 -3.86 -25.20 -27.17
N GLU A 195 -4.67 -25.69 -28.11
CA GLU A 195 -4.40 -26.10 -29.48
C GLU A 195 -3.86 -24.98 -30.37
N GLU A 196 -2.91 -25.35 -31.23
CA GLU A 196 -2.21 -24.47 -32.18
C GLU A 196 -3.09 -24.12 -33.38
N ASP A 197 -3.64 -22.90 -33.42
CA ASP A 197 -4.12 -22.30 -34.67
C ASP A 197 -2.97 -21.51 -35.33
N GLU A 198 -2.35 -22.13 -36.35
CA GLU A 198 -1.33 -21.53 -37.22
C GLU A 198 -1.97 -20.58 -38.25
N GLU A 199 -1.57 -19.30 -38.28
CA GLU A 199 -1.42 -18.59 -39.58
C GLU A 199 -0.40 -17.43 -39.57
N MET A 200 0.69 -17.69 -40.29
CA MET A 200 1.63 -16.84 -41.07
C MET A 200 2.07 -15.42 -40.59
N GLY A 201 3.39 -15.26 -40.43
CA GLY A 201 4.08 -14.01 -40.81
C GLY A 201 5.41 -13.65 -40.13
N THR A 202 6.51 -14.24 -40.62
CA THR A 202 7.91 -13.73 -40.59
C THR A 202 8.63 -13.41 -39.26
N GLY A 203 9.47 -14.36 -38.84
CA GLY A 203 10.88 -14.16 -38.44
C GLY A 203 11.23 -13.09 -37.40
N THR A 204 11.39 -13.50 -36.15
CA THR A 204 12.63 -13.38 -35.35
C THR A 204 12.39 -13.98 -33.97
N ASP A 205 13.29 -14.87 -33.54
CA ASP A 205 13.27 -15.57 -32.26
C ASP A 205 13.08 -14.64 -31.07
N GLY A 206 11.89 -14.70 -30.49
CA GLY A 206 11.54 -14.01 -29.26
C GLY A 206 10.45 -14.81 -28.57
N LYS A 207 10.86 -15.81 -27.79
CA LYS A 207 10.01 -16.58 -26.86
C LYS A 207 9.29 -15.57 -25.96
N LYS A 208 8.09 -15.13 -26.36
CA LYS A 208 7.23 -14.22 -25.59
C LYS A 208 6.77 -15.00 -24.36
N LYS A 209 7.55 -14.89 -23.29
CA LYS A 209 7.16 -15.30 -21.94
C LYS A 209 5.83 -14.59 -21.64
N LYS A 210 4.75 -15.35 -21.50
CA LYS A 210 3.44 -14.83 -21.08
C LYS A 210 3.64 -14.26 -19.67
N ASP A 211 3.84 -12.93 -19.58
CA ASP A 211 4.06 -12.23 -18.33
C ASP A 211 2.82 -12.42 -17.44
N SER A 212 2.93 -13.29 -16.43
CA SER A 212 1.97 -13.32 -15.33
C SER A 212 1.93 -11.91 -14.74
N LEU A 213 0.77 -11.27 -14.79
CA LEU A 213 0.64 -9.87 -14.36
C LEU A 213 0.85 -9.70 -12.86
N SER A 214 0.64 -10.78 -12.10
CA SER A 214 1.02 -10.93 -10.71
C SER A 214 2.50 -11.33 -10.59
N PRO A 215 3.29 -10.62 -9.78
CA PRO A 215 4.69 -10.98 -9.53
C PRO A 215 4.78 -12.34 -8.84
N ARG A 216 5.80 -13.10 -9.22
CA ARG A 216 6.04 -14.47 -8.72
C ARG A 216 6.76 -14.53 -7.37
N TYR A 217 7.33 -13.41 -6.93
CA TYR A 217 8.02 -13.26 -5.65
C TYR A 217 8.08 -11.78 -5.26
N VAL A 218 8.29 -11.50 -3.98
CA VAL A 218 8.53 -10.14 -3.46
C VAL A 218 10.04 -9.90 -3.35
N PRO A 219 10.61 -8.91 -4.09
CA PRO A 219 12.04 -8.64 -4.06
C PRO A 219 12.54 -8.26 -2.67
N VAL A 220 13.70 -8.80 -2.28
CA VAL A 220 14.32 -8.55 -0.97
C VAL A 220 14.49 -7.07 -0.69
N GLY A 221 14.89 -6.26 -1.69
CA GLY A 221 15.06 -4.82 -1.52
C GLY A 221 13.77 -4.09 -1.14
N LEU A 222 12.62 -4.55 -1.61
CA LEU A 222 11.32 -3.98 -1.24
C LEU A 222 10.98 -4.33 0.22
N LYS A 223 11.23 -5.58 0.65
CA LYS A 223 11.06 -5.99 2.06
C LYS A 223 11.93 -5.16 2.99
N LEU A 224 13.21 -5.00 2.66
CA LEU A 224 14.16 -4.20 3.43
C LEU A 224 13.69 -2.75 3.58
N HIS A 225 13.24 -2.12 2.48
CA HIS A 225 12.76 -0.75 2.54
C HIS A 225 11.50 -0.60 3.39
N VAL A 226 10.56 -1.55 3.33
CA VAL A 226 9.37 -1.49 4.19
C VAL A 226 9.75 -1.70 5.67
N LEU A 227 10.69 -2.59 5.96
CA LEU A 227 11.24 -2.76 7.32
C LEU A 227 11.91 -1.48 7.85
N ASP A 228 12.51 -0.68 6.96
CA ASP A 228 13.18 0.58 7.32
C ASP A 228 12.22 1.72 7.69
N ILE A 229 10.96 1.64 7.27
CA ILE A 229 10.05 2.80 7.32
C ILE A 229 8.74 2.53 8.05
N TRP A 230 8.39 1.28 8.36
CA TRP A 230 7.06 0.99 8.91
C TRP A 230 6.84 1.62 10.29
N VAL A 231 7.87 1.66 11.15
CA VAL A 231 7.81 2.32 12.47
C VAL A 231 7.59 3.82 12.29
N ASP A 232 8.36 4.47 11.41
CA ASP A 232 8.20 5.91 11.11
C ASP A 232 6.78 6.25 10.63
N GLU A 233 6.24 5.44 9.71
CA GLU A 233 4.93 5.72 9.15
C GLU A 233 3.80 5.40 10.15
N ALA A 234 4.00 4.43 11.05
CA ALA A 234 3.10 4.15 12.16
C ALA A 234 3.08 5.29 13.18
N GLU A 235 4.26 5.83 13.54
CA GLU A 235 4.38 7.01 14.41
C GLU A 235 3.70 8.22 13.79
N ARG A 236 3.94 8.47 12.50
CA ARG A 236 3.35 9.61 11.79
C ARG A 236 1.82 9.61 11.82
N VAL A 237 1.19 8.44 11.82
CA VAL A 237 -0.27 8.32 11.93
C VAL A 237 -0.77 8.26 13.37
N GLY A 238 0.10 8.38 14.37
CA GLY A 238 -0.27 8.38 15.79
C GLY A 238 -0.71 6.99 16.29
N LEU A 239 -0.06 5.93 15.80
CA LEU A 239 -0.20 4.58 16.38
C LEU A 239 0.58 4.40 17.69
N PHE A 240 1.46 5.35 18.03
CA PHE A 240 2.13 5.44 19.34
C PHE A 240 1.58 6.66 20.11
N PRO A 241 0.38 6.56 20.70
CA PRO A 241 -0.18 7.64 21.50
C PRO A 241 0.56 7.78 22.83
N ASP A 242 0.71 9.02 23.29
CA ASP A 242 1.25 9.33 24.63
C ASP A 242 0.32 8.89 25.77
N ASP A 243 -0.97 8.72 25.48
CA ASP A 243 -1.98 8.33 26.44
C ASP A 243 -2.11 6.80 26.56
N ASP A 244 -2.11 6.31 27.79
CA ASP A 244 -2.15 4.89 28.13
C ASP A 244 -3.47 4.18 27.77
N ASP A 245 -4.48 4.89 27.27
CA ASP A 245 -5.84 4.39 27.12
C ASP A 245 -6.25 4.02 25.67
N ASN A 246 -5.31 4.00 24.72
CA ASN A 246 -5.62 3.64 23.32
C ASN A 246 -5.22 2.19 22.99
N ASP A 247 -5.97 1.26 23.57
CA ASP A 247 -5.78 -0.19 23.39
C ASP A 247 -5.87 -0.62 21.92
N GLU A 248 -6.67 0.06 21.10
CA GLU A 248 -6.82 -0.23 19.66
C GLU A 248 -5.53 0.04 18.88
N ALA A 249 -4.86 1.17 19.13
CA ALA A 249 -3.60 1.49 18.46
C ALA A 249 -2.50 0.50 18.85
N ARG A 250 -2.44 0.11 20.13
CA ARG A 250 -1.51 -0.91 20.62
C ARG A 250 -1.76 -2.27 19.98
N ASP A 251 -3.01 -2.67 19.81
CA ASP A 251 -3.34 -3.92 19.12
C ASP A 251 -2.88 -3.92 17.66
N ILE A 252 -3.10 -2.82 16.93
CA ILE A 252 -2.61 -2.67 15.55
C ILE A 252 -1.08 -2.80 15.49
N VAL A 253 -0.37 -2.09 16.36
CA VAL A 253 1.10 -2.18 16.45
C VAL A 253 1.54 -3.60 16.77
N ARG A 254 0.94 -4.23 17.78
CA ARG A 254 1.22 -5.62 18.16
C ARG A 254 1.07 -6.58 16.97
N ARG A 255 -0.03 -6.47 16.21
CA ARG A 255 -0.27 -7.30 15.02
C ARG A 255 0.79 -7.09 13.94
N ILE A 256 1.23 -5.85 13.69
CA ILE A 256 2.30 -5.57 12.73
C ILE A 256 3.64 -6.15 13.24
N THR A 257 3.95 -5.96 14.53
CA THR A 257 5.14 -6.54 15.18
C THR A 257 5.16 -8.06 15.04
N GLU A 258 4.03 -8.75 15.27
CA GLU A 258 3.91 -10.20 15.11
C GLU A 258 4.21 -10.68 13.67
N LEU A 259 3.81 -9.90 12.65
CA LEU A 259 4.19 -10.18 11.26
C LEU A 259 5.71 -10.06 11.05
N VAL A 260 6.32 -9.01 11.60
CA VAL A 260 7.77 -8.79 11.49
C VAL A 260 8.57 -9.82 12.28
N GLU A 261 8.11 -10.25 13.45
CA GLU A 261 8.70 -11.33 14.24
C GLU A 261 8.62 -12.67 13.50
N THR A 262 7.47 -12.98 12.90
CA THR A 262 7.29 -14.19 12.10
C THR A 262 8.25 -14.18 10.90
N LEU A 263 8.36 -13.05 10.21
CA LEU A 263 9.33 -12.87 9.13
C LEU A 263 10.77 -13.04 9.62
N GLN A 264 11.14 -12.44 10.76
CA GLN A 264 12.50 -12.54 11.33
C GLN A 264 12.87 -14.00 11.63
N ARG A 265 11.96 -14.77 12.25
CA ARG A 265 12.23 -16.17 12.63
C ARG A 265 12.35 -17.07 11.42
N CYS A 266 11.50 -16.87 10.42
CA CYS A 266 11.32 -17.84 9.33
C CYS A 266 12.05 -17.46 8.03
N THR A 267 12.48 -16.21 7.85
CA THR A 267 13.11 -15.79 6.58
C THR A 267 14.44 -16.52 6.31
N MET A 268 14.62 -16.90 5.05
CA MET A 268 15.87 -17.46 4.52
C MET A 268 16.94 -16.39 4.29
N SER A 269 16.56 -15.11 4.20
CA SER A 269 17.48 -14.03 3.91
C SER A 269 18.09 -13.44 5.18
N THR A 270 19.42 -13.54 5.33
CA THR A 270 20.15 -12.93 6.45
C THR A 270 19.93 -11.42 6.53
N ALA A 271 19.87 -10.73 5.38
CA ALA A 271 19.66 -9.28 5.35
C ALA A 271 18.27 -8.90 5.88
N VAL A 272 17.22 -9.64 5.50
CA VAL A 272 15.85 -9.44 6.00
C VAL A 272 15.82 -9.72 7.49
N ARG A 273 16.41 -10.84 7.94
CA ARG A 273 16.49 -11.21 9.36
C ARG A 273 17.13 -10.11 10.22
N ILE A 274 18.27 -9.58 9.78
CA ILE A 274 18.97 -8.49 10.49
C ILE A 274 18.08 -7.25 10.53
N ARG A 275 17.46 -6.86 9.42
CA ARG A 275 16.65 -5.65 9.36
C ARG A 275 15.35 -5.75 10.15
N SER A 276 14.68 -6.90 10.11
CA SER A 276 13.54 -7.19 10.97
C SER A 276 13.91 -7.02 12.43
N ARG A 277 15.03 -7.64 12.87
CA ARG A 277 15.54 -7.47 14.25
C ARG A 277 15.80 -6.01 14.59
N GLN A 278 16.42 -5.24 13.70
CA GLN A 278 16.68 -3.80 13.92
C GLN A 278 15.39 -3.01 14.09
N SER A 279 14.36 -3.28 13.29
CA SER A 279 13.07 -2.59 13.42
C SER A 279 12.30 -2.98 14.68
N LEU A 280 12.50 -4.19 15.21
CA LEU A 280 11.84 -4.69 16.43
C LEU A 280 12.45 -4.14 17.72
N VAL A 281 13.69 -3.65 17.68
CA VAL A 281 14.37 -3.02 18.83
C VAL A 281 14.27 -1.50 18.80
N ASP A 282 13.39 -0.93 17.98
CA ASP A 282 13.18 0.51 17.91
C ASP A 282 12.56 1.03 19.22
N ASP A 283 13.20 2.02 19.84
CA ASP A 283 12.83 2.56 21.16
C ASP A 283 11.40 3.13 21.21
N ARG A 284 10.80 3.45 20.05
CA ARG A 284 9.43 3.97 19.95
C ARG A 284 8.37 2.88 20.08
N LEU A 285 8.72 1.60 19.88
CA LEU A 285 7.76 0.53 20.00
C LEU A 285 7.37 0.34 21.46
N PRO A 286 6.08 0.10 21.76
CA PRO A 286 5.67 -0.27 23.11
C PRO A 286 6.44 -1.52 23.47
N SER A 287 7.36 -1.41 24.44
CA SER A 287 8.20 -2.50 24.87
C SER A 287 7.32 -3.71 25.13
N SER A 288 7.50 -4.77 24.37
CA SER A 288 6.87 -6.06 24.59
C SER A 288 7.43 -6.63 25.89
N GLY A 289 6.92 -6.13 27.02
CA GLY A 289 7.27 -6.54 28.38
C GLY A 289 8.75 -6.85 28.58
N GLN A 290 9.57 -5.84 28.91
CA GLN A 290 10.70 -6.10 29.82
C GLN A 290 10.10 -6.42 31.20
N SER A 291 9.56 -7.62 31.37
CA SER A 291 9.54 -8.26 32.67
C SER A 291 10.92 -8.85 32.89
N GLY A 292 11.75 -8.09 33.62
CA GLY A 292 12.89 -8.58 34.41
C GLY A 292 13.77 -9.64 33.77
N GLN A 293 14.75 -9.19 32.99
CA GLN A 293 16.01 -9.90 32.91
C GLN A 293 17.12 -8.84 32.94
N GLU A 294 17.28 -8.25 34.13
CA GLU A 294 18.59 -7.78 34.56
C GLU A 294 19.45 -9.05 34.66
N ASP A 295 20.25 -9.32 33.62
CA ASP A 295 21.33 -10.29 33.72
C ASP A 295 22.34 -9.72 34.73
N GLU A 296 22.13 -10.08 36.00
CA GLU A 296 23.19 -10.25 36.98
C GLU A 296 24.20 -11.24 36.41
N ASP A 297 25.26 -10.74 35.78
CA ASP A 297 26.53 -11.46 35.65
C ASP A 297 27.66 -10.43 35.63
N SER A 298 28.04 -9.99 36.83
CA SER A 298 29.31 -9.34 37.13
C SER A 298 29.66 -9.61 38.59
N ASP A 299 30.18 -10.80 38.86
CA ASP A 299 31.26 -11.01 39.84
C ASP A 299 32.13 -12.22 39.43
#